data_AF-A0AAD7GQL4-F1
#
_entry.id   AF-A0AAD7GQL4-F1
#
_cell.length_a   1.000
_cell.length_b   1.000
_cell.length_c   1.000
_cell.angle_alpha   90.00
_cell.angle_beta   90.00
_cell.angle_gamma   90.00
#
_symmetry.space_group_name_H-M   'P 1'
#
loop_
_entity.id
_entity.type
_entity.pdbx_description
1 polymer ?
#
loop_
_entity_poly.entity_id
_entity_poly.type
_entity_poly.pdbx_seq_one_letter_code
_entity_poly.pdbx_strand_id
1 'polypeptide(L)'
;MSHPLFPLRLLIECCRSIAGAATQGVPGAHVHATSPRKKKPKTKKAAYVVFCGRRCGVFDDWSETKVLVSGVPNCIYRGYTTREAARAAFQYAVERSWTRVADAAVTTPIPALPQPLDPNVAFDTNNPLTQTEALDDRWYIVYRGICPGVYRSHLECQLNTLGVRRSLHESIVGRAAAFAKYNRALAGGQVSVVPPTYYGGVDGANDTDPFI
;
A
#
# COMPACT_ATOMS: atom_id res chain seq x y z
N MET A 1 -27.93 -18.43 35.30
CA MET A 1 -26.83 -19.19 34.63
C MET A 1 -26.79 -18.73 33.18
N SER A 2 -25.95 -17.73 32.86
CA SER A 2 -25.78 -17.20 31.50
C SER A 2 -24.29 -17.20 31.16
N HIS A 3 -23.90 -18.01 30.18
CA HIS A 3 -22.57 -17.97 29.59
C HIS A 3 -22.53 -16.90 28.49
N PRO A 4 -21.59 -15.94 28.51
CA PRO A 4 -21.38 -15.06 27.37
C PRO A 4 -20.52 -15.78 26.31
N LEU A 5 -21.12 -16.02 25.15
CA LEU A 5 -20.43 -16.41 23.93
C LEU A 5 -19.61 -15.21 23.41
N PHE A 6 -18.31 -15.21 23.68
CA PHE A 6 -17.38 -14.23 23.10
C PHE A 6 -17.02 -14.63 21.65
N PRO A 7 -17.03 -13.67 20.69
CA PRO A 7 -16.77 -13.95 19.29
C PRO A 7 -15.28 -14.29 19.03
N LEU A 8 -15.06 -15.38 18.28
CA LEU A 8 -13.79 -16.01 17.88
C LEU A 8 -12.73 -15.10 17.21
N ARG A 9 -13.00 -13.82 16.97
CA ARG A 9 -12.04 -12.87 16.38
C ARG A 9 -11.08 -12.23 17.39
N LEU A 10 -11.42 -12.18 18.68
CA LEU A 10 -10.53 -11.59 19.71
C LEU A 10 -9.36 -12.50 20.10
N LEU A 11 -9.46 -13.81 19.82
CA LEU A 11 -8.43 -14.79 20.22
C LEU A 11 -7.15 -14.69 19.37
N ILE A 12 -7.24 -14.24 18.12
CA ILE A 12 -6.09 -14.28 17.20
C ILE A 12 -5.12 -13.11 17.41
N GLU A 13 -5.61 -11.93 17.81
CA GLU A 13 -4.76 -10.78 18.16
C GLU A 13 -4.16 -10.92 19.58
N CYS A 14 -4.88 -11.55 20.51
CA CYS A 14 -4.40 -11.80 21.87
C CYS A 14 -3.17 -12.74 21.91
N CYS A 15 -3.15 -13.79 21.07
CA CYS A 15 -2.04 -14.76 21.06
C CYS A 15 -0.70 -14.18 20.55
N ARG A 16 -0.68 -13.15 19.69
CA ARG A 16 0.58 -12.52 19.26
C ARG A 16 1.16 -11.62 20.34
N SER A 17 0.31 -10.92 21.09
CA SER A 17 0.74 -10.02 22.16
C SER A 17 1.32 -10.80 23.36
N ILE A 18 0.67 -11.91 23.75
CA ILE A 18 1.10 -12.75 24.88
C ILE A 18 2.44 -13.45 24.59
N ALA A 19 2.65 -13.94 23.37
CA ALA A 19 3.89 -14.64 23.00
C ALA A 19 5.11 -13.70 22.96
N GLY A 20 4.92 -12.43 22.55
CA GLY A 20 5.98 -11.42 22.57
C GLY A 20 6.38 -11.02 24.00
N ALA A 21 5.41 -10.92 24.92
CA ALA A 21 5.66 -10.61 26.32
C ALA A 21 6.44 -11.72 27.04
N ALA A 22 6.17 -13.00 26.73
CA ALA A 22 6.81 -14.15 27.37
C ALA A 22 8.30 -14.34 27.01
N THR A 23 8.78 -13.72 25.94
CA THR A 23 10.20 -13.81 25.52
C THR A 23 11.01 -12.55 25.80
N GLN A 24 10.40 -11.49 26.36
CA GLN A 24 11.14 -10.30 26.76
C GLN A 24 12.02 -10.62 27.99
N GLY A 25 13.34 -10.48 27.85
CA GLY A 25 14.29 -10.57 28.96
C GLY A 25 15.08 -11.88 29.09
N VAL A 26 14.89 -12.86 28.19
CA VAL A 26 15.70 -14.09 28.19
C VAL A 26 16.77 -14.02 27.10
N PRO A 27 18.08 -13.93 27.45
CA PRO A 27 19.15 -13.93 26.47
C PRO A 27 19.12 -15.21 25.63
N GLY A 28 19.02 -15.08 24.31
CA GLY A 28 19.01 -16.22 23.37
C GLY A 28 17.65 -16.89 23.13
N ALA A 29 16.54 -16.35 23.66
CA ALA A 29 15.21 -16.87 23.34
C ALA A 29 14.75 -16.43 21.94
N HIS A 30 14.44 -17.41 21.08
CA HIS A 30 13.88 -17.20 19.76
C HIS A 30 12.49 -17.83 19.64
N VAL A 31 11.48 -17.04 19.26
CA VAL A 31 10.16 -17.56 18.91
C VAL A 31 10.16 -18.02 17.45
N HIS A 32 9.79 -19.29 17.23
CA HIS A 32 9.54 -19.82 15.90
C HIS A 32 8.06 -20.12 15.73
N ALA A 33 7.49 -19.71 14.60
CA ALA A 33 6.13 -20.07 14.24
C ALA A 33 6.05 -21.58 13.99
N THR A 34 5.38 -22.31 14.86
CA THR A 34 5.28 -23.78 14.81
C THR A 34 4.29 -24.30 13.78
N SER A 35 3.37 -23.46 13.30
CA SER A 35 2.41 -23.85 12.26
C SER A 35 2.84 -23.34 10.88
N PRO A 36 2.84 -24.21 9.85
CA PRO A 36 2.98 -23.77 8.48
C PRO A 36 1.85 -22.79 8.17
N ARG A 37 2.19 -21.55 7.78
CA ARG A 37 1.20 -20.59 7.30
C ARG A 37 0.52 -21.18 6.07
N LYS A 38 -0.73 -21.66 6.20
CA LYS A 38 -1.53 -22.13 5.05
C LYS A 38 -1.50 -21.04 3.96
N LYS A 39 -0.81 -21.32 2.85
CA LYS A 39 -0.78 -20.41 1.71
C LYS A 39 -2.16 -20.45 1.07
N LYS A 40 -2.86 -19.31 1.07
CA LYS A 40 -4.12 -19.19 0.33
C LYS A 40 -3.86 -19.51 -1.15
N PRO A 41 -4.74 -20.26 -1.83
CA PRO A 41 -4.59 -20.53 -3.26
C PRO A 41 -4.54 -19.20 -4.01
N LYS A 42 -3.52 -19.03 -4.85
CA LYS A 42 -3.37 -17.82 -5.67
C LYS A 42 -4.33 -17.94 -6.84
N THR A 43 -5.33 -17.07 -6.92
CA THR A 43 -6.13 -16.93 -8.13
C THR A 43 -5.22 -16.48 -9.27
N LYS A 44 -5.29 -17.18 -10.41
CA LYS A 44 -4.56 -16.76 -11.61
C LYS A 44 -5.10 -15.40 -12.03
N LYS A 45 -4.18 -14.46 -12.31
CA LYS A 45 -4.53 -13.15 -12.87
C LYS A 45 -4.58 -13.29 -14.38
N ALA A 46 -5.59 -12.68 -15.01
CA ALA A 46 -5.75 -12.74 -16.46
C ALA A 46 -4.96 -11.66 -17.18
N ALA A 47 -4.75 -10.51 -16.53
CA ALA A 47 -3.99 -9.40 -17.10
C ALA A 47 -3.26 -8.63 -16.00
N TYR A 48 -2.18 -7.96 -16.40
CA TYR A 48 -1.31 -7.13 -15.58
C TYR A 48 -1.23 -5.73 -16.18
N VAL A 49 -1.32 -4.73 -15.32
CA VAL A 49 -1.18 -3.32 -15.70
C VAL A 49 0.10 -2.79 -15.10
N VAL A 50 0.93 -2.16 -15.92
CA VAL A 50 2.11 -1.40 -15.48
C VAL A 50 1.78 0.08 -15.62
N PHE A 51 1.61 0.75 -14.47
CA PHE A 51 1.37 2.19 -14.42
C PHE A 51 2.69 2.96 -14.48
N CYS A 52 3.68 2.49 -13.72
CA CYS A 52 5.03 3.05 -13.69
C CYS A 52 6.05 1.93 -13.92
N GLY A 53 6.91 2.06 -14.93
CA GLY A 53 7.92 1.05 -15.26
C GLY A 53 8.70 1.39 -16.53
N ARG A 54 9.56 0.50 -17.02
CA ARG A 54 10.30 0.69 -18.29
C ARG A 54 9.37 0.95 -19.48
N ARG A 55 8.20 0.29 -19.48
CA ARG A 55 7.10 0.54 -20.41
C ARG A 55 5.80 0.49 -19.60
N CYS A 56 4.90 1.43 -19.87
CA CYS A 56 3.56 1.44 -19.30
C CYS A 56 2.57 0.78 -20.29
N GLY A 57 1.55 0.10 -19.77
CA GLY A 57 0.58 -0.60 -20.59
C GLY A 57 -0.12 -1.76 -19.87
N VAL A 58 -0.92 -2.50 -20.63
CA VAL A 58 -1.62 -3.71 -20.19
C VAL A 58 -1.01 -4.91 -20.90
N PHE A 59 -0.67 -5.94 -20.12
CA PHE A 59 0.01 -7.15 -20.56
C PHE A 59 -0.76 -8.37 -20.07
N ASP A 60 -0.84 -9.43 -20.87
CA ASP A 60 -1.52 -10.66 -20.47
C ASP A 60 -0.57 -11.59 -19.69
N ASP A 61 0.73 -11.49 -19.94
CA ASP A 61 1.75 -12.35 -19.38
C ASP A 61 2.58 -11.70 -18.26
N TRP A 62 2.77 -12.47 -17.18
CA TRP A 62 3.65 -12.06 -16.08
C TRP A 62 5.14 -12.05 -16.49
N SER A 63 5.56 -12.94 -17.39
CA SER A 63 6.95 -13.01 -17.86
C SER A 63 7.38 -11.71 -18.53
N GLU A 64 6.54 -11.16 -19.41
CA GLU A 64 6.77 -9.86 -20.05
C GLU A 64 6.73 -8.73 -19.01
N THR A 65 5.68 -8.70 -18.18
CA THR A 65 5.51 -7.69 -17.13
C THR A 65 6.73 -7.63 -16.19
N LYS A 66 7.27 -8.80 -15.81
CA LYS A 66 8.41 -8.92 -14.91
C LYS A 66 9.65 -8.20 -15.46
N VAL A 67 9.93 -8.29 -16.76
CA VAL A 67 11.07 -7.62 -17.38
C VAL A 67 10.92 -6.09 -17.30
N LEU A 68 9.69 -5.59 -17.37
CA LEU A 68 9.40 -4.16 -17.34
C LEU A 68 9.51 -3.53 -15.95
N VAL A 69 9.28 -4.32 -14.90
CA VAL A 69 9.27 -3.85 -13.50
C VAL A 69 10.52 -4.25 -12.73
N SER A 70 11.18 -5.34 -13.11
CA SER A 70 12.35 -5.85 -12.39
C SER A 70 13.56 -4.91 -12.55
N GLY A 71 14.17 -4.55 -11.42
CA GLY A 71 15.30 -3.62 -11.38
C GLY A 71 14.94 -2.16 -11.65
N VAL A 72 13.65 -1.82 -11.75
CA VAL A 72 13.19 -0.44 -11.95
C VAL A 72 12.80 0.14 -10.60
N PRO A 73 13.47 1.20 -10.12
CA PRO A 73 13.07 1.86 -8.88
C PRO A 73 11.69 2.48 -9.07
N ASN A 74 10.88 2.49 -8.01
CA ASN A 74 9.57 3.15 -8.01
C ASN A 74 8.60 2.59 -9.08
N CYS A 75 8.75 1.33 -9.49
CA CYS A 75 7.80 0.70 -10.39
C CYS A 75 6.46 0.42 -9.69
N ILE A 76 5.36 0.62 -10.40
CA ILE A 76 4.00 0.37 -9.90
C ILE A 76 3.27 -0.48 -10.93
N TYR A 77 2.88 -1.68 -10.50
CA TYR A 77 2.10 -2.61 -11.33
C TYR A 77 0.98 -3.25 -10.51
N ARG A 78 -0.04 -3.78 -11.20
CA ARG A 78 -1.15 -4.49 -10.57
C ARG A 78 -1.73 -5.58 -11.47
N GLY A 79 -2.10 -6.72 -10.88
CA GLY A 79 -2.76 -7.82 -11.59
C GLY A 79 -4.28 -7.84 -11.38
N TYR A 80 -5.01 -8.01 -12.47
CA TYR A 80 -6.48 -8.03 -12.54
C TYR A 80 -7.00 -9.41 -12.95
N THR A 81 -8.26 -9.68 -12.64
CA THR A 81 -8.95 -10.93 -12.98
C THR A 81 -9.49 -10.95 -14.41
N THR A 82 -9.75 -9.77 -15.01
CA THR A 82 -10.22 -9.64 -16.38
C THR A 82 -9.38 -8.61 -17.14
N ARG A 83 -9.25 -8.80 -18.46
CA ARG A 83 -8.52 -7.88 -19.35
C ARG A 83 -9.21 -6.53 -19.47
N GLU A 84 -10.54 -6.51 -19.48
CA GLU A 84 -11.33 -5.28 -19.55
C GLU A 84 -11.13 -4.41 -18.29
N ALA A 85 -11.12 -5.02 -17.10
CA ALA A 85 -10.80 -4.34 -15.85
C ALA A 85 -9.40 -3.72 -15.89
N ALA A 86 -8.42 -4.47 -16.39
CA ALA A 86 -7.05 -3.99 -16.56
C ALA A 86 -6.97 -2.79 -17.51
N ARG A 87 -7.69 -2.84 -18.65
CA ARG A 87 -7.74 -1.74 -19.62
C ARG A 87 -8.42 -0.49 -19.05
N ALA A 88 -9.56 -0.66 -18.38
CA ALA A 88 -10.26 0.45 -17.74
C ALA A 88 -9.41 1.10 -16.65
N ALA A 89 -8.71 0.30 -15.84
CA ALA A 89 -7.79 0.80 -14.82
C ALA A 89 -6.61 1.58 -15.43
N PHE A 90 -6.02 1.08 -16.51
CA PHE A 90 -4.94 1.77 -17.21
C PHE A 90 -5.42 3.10 -17.80
N GLN A 91 -6.56 3.10 -18.50
CA GLN A 91 -7.14 4.30 -19.08
C GLN A 91 -7.45 5.36 -18.02
N TYR A 92 -8.03 4.96 -16.89
CA TYR A 92 -8.31 5.84 -15.76
C TYR A 92 -7.05 6.52 -15.21
N ALA A 93 -5.92 5.80 -15.18
CA ALA A 93 -4.63 6.33 -14.77
C ALA A 93 -4.01 7.26 -15.84
N VAL A 94 -4.19 6.95 -17.13
CA VAL A 94 -3.71 7.81 -18.24
C VAL A 94 -4.45 9.14 -18.24
N GLU A 95 -5.78 9.14 -18.10
CA GLU A 95 -6.61 10.35 -18.04
C GLU A 95 -6.18 11.32 -16.92
N ARG A 96 -5.68 10.77 -15.81
CA ARG A 96 -5.18 11.54 -14.66
C ARG A 96 -3.68 11.83 -14.70
N SER A 97 -3.00 11.40 -15.76
CA SER A 97 -1.54 11.51 -15.89
C SER A 97 -0.78 10.84 -14.73
N TRP A 98 -1.31 9.72 -14.24
CA TRP A 98 -0.72 8.89 -13.18
C TRP A 98 0.21 7.78 -13.72
N THR A 99 0.38 7.71 -15.04
CA THR A 99 1.30 6.77 -15.69
C THR A 99 2.64 7.44 -15.95
N ARG A 100 3.74 6.69 -15.74
CA ARG A 100 5.10 7.19 -15.97
C ARG A 100 5.96 6.12 -16.62
N VAL A 101 6.70 6.52 -17.64
CA VAL A 101 7.80 5.71 -18.16
C VAL A 101 9.04 6.01 -17.33
N ALA A 102 9.66 4.97 -16.81
CA ALA A 102 10.91 5.05 -16.06
C ALA A 102 12.07 5.28 -17.04
N ASP A 103 12.07 6.43 -17.70
CA ASP A 103 13.26 6.95 -18.36
C ASP A 103 14.12 7.65 -17.30
N ALA A 104 15.43 7.37 -17.33
CA ALA A 104 16.38 7.75 -16.28
C ALA A 104 16.48 9.26 -16.01
N ALA A 105 15.85 10.11 -16.84
CA ALA A 105 15.90 11.56 -16.77
C ALA A 105 14.57 12.22 -16.34
N VAL A 106 13.45 11.50 -16.30
CA VAL A 106 12.13 12.13 -16.09
C VAL A 106 11.78 12.19 -14.60
N THR A 107 12.35 13.20 -13.94
CA THR A 107 12.08 13.63 -12.56
C THR A 107 10.80 14.47 -12.44
N THR A 108 9.85 14.35 -13.37
CA THR A 108 8.63 15.18 -13.30
C THR A 108 7.75 14.74 -12.12
N PRO A 109 7.34 15.68 -11.25
CA PRO A 109 6.32 15.40 -10.26
C PRO A 109 5.01 15.04 -10.95
N ILE A 110 4.29 14.05 -10.40
CA ILE A 110 2.96 13.70 -10.89
C ILE A 110 2.07 14.94 -10.65
N PRO A 111 1.48 15.53 -11.69
CA PRO A 111 0.88 16.87 -11.60
C PRO A 111 -0.35 16.93 -10.69
N ALA A 112 -1.08 15.83 -10.55
CA ALA A 112 -2.27 15.76 -9.72
C ALA A 112 -2.23 14.48 -8.87
N LEU A 113 -1.55 14.50 -7.73
CA LEU A 113 -1.53 13.36 -6.84
C LEU A 113 -2.94 13.04 -6.30
N PRO A 114 -3.28 11.76 -6.14
CA PRO A 114 -4.56 11.38 -5.56
C PRO A 114 -4.67 11.89 -4.12
N GLN A 115 -5.77 12.55 -3.83
CA GLN A 115 -6.10 13.05 -2.49
C GLN A 115 -6.64 11.92 -1.60
N PRO A 116 -6.38 11.98 -0.29
CA PRO A 116 -6.94 11.01 0.63
C PRO A 116 -8.47 11.12 0.69
N LEU A 117 -9.14 9.99 0.92
CA LEU A 117 -10.59 9.96 1.02
C LEU A 117 -11.04 10.68 2.31
N ASP A 118 -12.03 11.56 2.17
CA ASP A 118 -12.74 12.11 3.30
C ASP A 118 -13.58 11.01 3.97
N PRO A 119 -13.52 10.85 5.32
CA PRO A 119 -14.35 9.89 6.04
C PRO A 119 -15.85 10.07 5.79
N ASN A 120 -16.31 11.29 5.52
CA ASN A 120 -17.72 11.65 5.38
C ASN A 120 -18.24 11.57 3.94
N VAL A 121 -17.36 11.45 2.95
CA VAL A 121 -17.76 11.41 1.54
C VAL A 121 -17.99 9.95 1.10
N ALA A 122 -19.10 9.69 0.41
CA ALA A 122 -19.34 8.41 -0.23
C ALA A 122 -18.29 8.20 -1.33
N PHE A 123 -17.59 7.06 -1.32
CA PHE A 123 -16.59 6.76 -2.34
C PHE A 123 -17.25 6.09 -3.54
N ASP A 124 -16.64 6.28 -4.71
CA ASP A 124 -17.10 5.65 -5.94
C ASP A 124 -16.77 4.15 -5.94
N THR A 125 -17.80 3.31 -5.81
CA THR A 125 -17.69 1.85 -5.89
C THR A 125 -17.44 1.36 -7.31
N ASN A 126 -17.68 2.19 -8.32
CA ASN A 126 -17.50 1.85 -9.73
C ASN A 126 -16.12 2.19 -10.27
N ASN A 127 -15.19 2.62 -9.41
CA ASN A 127 -13.83 2.95 -9.81
C ASN A 127 -13.10 1.70 -10.37
N PRO A 128 -12.63 1.70 -11.63
CA PRO A 128 -11.95 0.55 -12.22
C PRO A 128 -10.67 0.14 -11.49
N LEU A 129 -10.02 1.06 -10.77
CA LEU A 129 -8.85 0.75 -9.95
C LEU A 129 -9.18 -0.16 -8.77
N THR A 130 -10.40 -0.08 -8.24
CA THR A 130 -10.80 -0.75 -7.00
C THR A 130 -11.49 -2.08 -7.25
N GLN A 131 -11.79 -2.47 -8.50
CA GLN A 131 -12.51 -3.70 -8.82
C GLN A 131 -11.90 -4.97 -8.20
N THR A 132 -10.56 -5.06 -8.16
CA THR A 132 -9.89 -6.22 -7.53
C THR A 132 -9.91 -6.15 -5.99
N GLU A 133 -10.04 -4.96 -5.41
CA GLU A 133 -9.91 -4.68 -3.97
C GLU A 133 -11.25 -4.46 -3.27
N ALA A 134 -12.30 -4.21 -4.05
CA ALA A 134 -13.70 -4.25 -3.65
C ALA A 134 -14.06 -5.65 -3.15
N LEU A 135 -13.55 -6.69 -3.80
CA LEU A 135 -13.74 -8.08 -3.38
C LEU A 135 -13.17 -8.36 -1.98
N ASP A 136 -12.06 -7.72 -1.63
CA ASP A 136 -11.34 -7.95 -0.37
C ASP A 136 -11.68 -6.92 0.73
N ASP A 137 -12.53 -5.93 0.42
CA ASP A 137 -12.78 -4.72 1.24
C ASP A 137 -11.49 -4.15 1.86
N ARG A 138 -10.43 -4.11 1.04
CA ARG A 138 -9.10 -3.69 1.47
C ARG A 138 -8.93 -2.19 1.29
N TRP A 139 -8.49 -1.53 2.34
CA TRP A 139 -8.19 -0.10 2.41
C TRP A 139 -6.71 0.09 2.65
N TYR A 140 -6.15 1.16 2.08
CA TYR A 140 -4.74 1.51 2.23
C TYR A 140 -4.62 2.76 3.09
N ILE A 141 -3.63 2.79 3.97
CA ILE A 141 -3.36 3.90 4.86
C ILE A 141 -1.94 4.35 4.59
N VAL A 142 -1.74 5.62 4.27
CA VAL A 142 -0.43 6.24 4.18
C VAL A 142 -0.26 7.10 5.42
N TYR A 143 0.66 6.71 6.30
CA TYR A 143 1.03 7.49 7.48
C TYR A 143 2.12 8.50 7.14
N ARG A 144 3.08 8.10 6.30
CA ARG A 144 4.19 8.96 5.88
C ARG A 144 4.37 8.88 4.37
N GLY A 145 4.18 10.02 3.71
CA GLY A 145 4.16 10.14 2.24
C GLY A 145 3.94 11.59 1.81
N ILE A 146 3.75 11.79 0.50
CA ILE A 146 3.50 13.11 -0.11
C ILE A 146 2.14 13.65 0.33
N CYS A 147 1.11 12.80 0.32
CA CYS A 147 -0.19 13.11 0.92
C CYS A 147 -0.60 11.93 1.82
N PRO A 148 -0.39 12.02 3.15
CA PRO A 148 -0.88 11.04 4.10
C PRO A 148 -2.41 10.98 4.15
N GLY A 149 -2.95 9.81 4.45
CA GLY A 149 -4.39 9.58 4.57
C GLY A 149 -4.83 8.18 4.17
N VAL A 150 -6.13 8.00 4.03
CA VAL A 150 -6.75 6.71 3.71
C VAL A 150 -7.14 6.68 2.23
N TYR A 151 -6.72 5.63 1.54
CA TYR A 151 -6.89 5.42 0.10
C TYR A 151 -7.66 4.14 -0.18
N ARG A 152 -8.42 4.14 -1.28
CA ARG A 152 -9.18 2.95 -1.66
C ARG A 152 -8.36 2.01 -2.54
N SER A 153 -7.45 2.55 -3.35
CA SER A 153 -6.65 1.78 -4.28
C SER A 153 -5.17 1.66 -3.91
N HIS A 154 -4.56 0.54 -4.30
CA HIS A 154 -3.10 0.38 -4.22
C HIS A 154 -2.34 1.42 -5.04
N LEU A 155 -2.85 1.79 -6.23
CA LEU A 155 -2.20 2.77 -7.08
C LEU A 155 -2.12 4.13 -6.37
N GLU A 156 -3.24 4.62 -5.81
CA GLU A 156 -3.27 5.89 -5.09
C GLU A 156 -2.30 5.92 -3.91
N CYS A 157 -2.26 4.82 -3.14
CA CYS A 157 -1.31 4.67 -2.03
C CYS A 157 0.14 4.74 -2.53
N GLN A 158 0.49 3.98 -3.57
CA GLN A 158 1.86 3.92 -4.10
C GLN A 158 2.31 5.25 -4.69
N LEU A 159 1.44 5.98 -5.41
CA LEU A 159 1.75 7.30 -5.95
C LEU A 159 2.08 8.29 -4.82
N ASN A 160 1.39 8.19 -3.69
CA ASN A 160 1.63 9.03 -2.51
C ASN A 160 2.86 8.62 -1.69
N THR A 161 3.39 7.42 -1.88
CA THR A 161 4.64 6.98 -1.25
C THR A 161 5.85 7.05 -2.19
N LEU A 162 5.62 7.36 -3.47
CA LEU A 162 6.62 7.26 -4.52
C LEU A 162 7.79 8.21 -4.28
N GLY A 163 9.02 7.70 -4.28
CA GLY A 163 10.21 8.53 -4.09
C GLY A 163 10.35 9.16 -2.70
N VAL A 164 9.52 8.76 -1.73
CA VAL A 164 9.61 9.23 -0.34
C VAL A 164 10.48 8.28 0.47
N ARG A 165 11.59 8.78 1.02
CA ARG A 165 12.41 7.99 1.94
C ARG A 165 11.66 7.66 3.21
N ARG A 166 11.80 6.41 3.68
CA ARG A 166 11.14 5.90 4.90
C ARG A 166 9.62 6.08 4.85
N SER A 167 8.99 5.99 3.66
CA SER A 167 7.55 6.03 3.51
C SER A 167 6.89 4.94 4.36
N LEU A 168 5.79 5.26 5.05
CA LEU A 168 5.08 4.32 5.90
C LEU A 168 3.65 4.19 5.42
N HIS A 169 3.29 3.00 4.95
CA HIS A 169 1.94 2.68 4.53
C HIS A 169 1.56 1.27 4.96
N GLU A 170 0.26 1.04 5.13
CA GLU A 170 -0.29 -0.26 5.50
C GLU A 170 -1.59 -0.50 4.73
N SER A 171 -2.06 -1.76 4.67
CA SER A 171 -3.40 -2.08 4.19
C SER A 171 -4.18 -2.86 5.24
N ILE A 172 -5.43 -2.48 5.48
CA ILE A 172 -6.34 -3.12 6.43
C ILE A 172 -7.67 -3.45 5.74
N VAL A 173 -8.43 -4.39 6.29
CA VAL A 173 -9.79 -4.71 5.82
C VAL A 173 -10.80 -3.88 6.60
N GLY A 174 -11.77 -3.29 5.91
CA GLY A 174 -12.84 -2.50 6.51
C GLY A 174 -12.56 -0.99 6.54
N ARG A 175 -13.49 -0.21 5.99
CA ARG A 175 -13.43 1.25 5.95
C ARG A 175 -13.28 1.86 7.34
N ALA A 176 -14.20 1.54 8.24
CA ALA A 176 -14.23 2.12 9.59
C ALA A 176 -12.94 1.81 10.38
N ALA A 177 -12.40 0.60 10.22
CA ALA A 177 -11.14 0.21 10.86
C ALA A 177 -9.95 1.00 10.30
N ALA A 178 -9.92 1.25 8.98
CA ALA A 178 -8.89 2.06 8.34
C ALA A 178 -8.86 3.50 8.87
N PHE A 179 -10.02 4.15 8.90
CA PHE A 179 -10.14 5.52 9.43
C PHE A 179 -9.83 5.58 10.92
N ALA A 180 -10.35 4.65 11.72
CA ALA A 180 -10.04 4.61 13.15
C ALA A 180 -8.53 4.44 13.40
N LYS A 181 -7.86 3.58 12.62
CA LYS A 181 -6.41 3.37 12.75
C LYS A 181 -5.62 4.58 12.29
N TYR A 182 -6.01 5.22 11.20
CA TYR A 182 -5.39 6.47 10.75
C TYR A 182 -5.55 7.60 11.78
N ASN A 183 -6.75 7.79 12.32
CA ASN A 183 -7.03 8.82 13.32
C ASN A 183 -6.24 8.60 14.62
N ARG A 184 -6.04 7.34 15.04
CA ARG A 184 -5.15 7.02 16.17
C ARG A 184 -3.70 7.41 15.89
N ALA A 185 -3.20 7.12 14.69
CA ALA A 185 -1.85 7.50 14.30
C ALA A 185 -1.68 9.02 14.20
N LEU A 186 -2.73 9.74 13.74
CA LEU A 186 -2.75 11.19 13.69
C LEU A 186 -2.69 11.79 15.10
N ALA A 187 -3.51 11.29 16.03
CA ALA A 187 -3.48 11.70 17.43
C ALA A 187 -2.15 11.38 18.13
N GLY A 188 -1.48 10.31 17.72
CA GLY A 188 -0.16 9.92 18.23
C GLY A 188 1.03 10.62 17.56
N GLY A 189 0.81 11.56 16.63
CA GLY A 189 1.90 12.27 15.93
C GLY A 189 2.70 11.38 14.96
N GLN A 190 2.17 10.23 14.56
CA GLN A 190 2.85 9.27 13.68
C GLN A 190 2.65 9.58 12.18
N VAL A 191 1.85 10.60 11.87
CA VAL A 191 1.52 11.02 10.50
C VAL A 191 2.42 12.18 10.09
N SER A 192 3.11 12.06 8.96
CA SER A 192 4.07 13.06 8.48
C SER A 192 3.99 13.24 6.96
N VAL A 193 3.84 14.49 6.54
CA VAL A 193 3.93 14.88 5.13
C VAL A 193 5.41 15.03 4.77
N VAL A 194 5.85 14.32 3.73
CA VAL A 194 7.23 14.38 3.26
C VAL A 194 7.23 14.70 1.77
N PRO A 195 7.94 15.76 1.33
CA PRO A 195 8.07 16.03 -0.09
C PRO A 195 8.83 14.88 -0.78
N PRO A 196 8.51 14.59 -2.05
CA PRO A 196 9.22 13.56 -2.79
C PRO A 196 10.70 13.92 -2.90
N THR A 197 11.56 13.07 -2.33
CA THR A 197 13.00 13.17 -2.49
C THR A 197 13.36 12.58 -3.84
N TYR A 198 13.18 13.35 -4.90
CA TYR A 198 13.66 12.94 -6.22
C TYR A 198 15.19 12.82 -6.19
N TYR A 199 15.72 11.76 -6.81
CA TYR A 199 17.16 11.53 -6.88
C TYR A 199 17.85 12.74 -7.56
N GLY A 200 18.64 13.48 -6.77
CA GLY A 200 19.41 14.63 -7.26
C GLY A 200 19.49 15.77 -6.24
N GLY A 201 20.12 15.52 -5.09
CA GLY A 201 20.49 16.53 -4.11
C GLY A 201 21.66 16.01 -3.30
N VAL A 202 22.87 16.20 -3.83
CA VAL A 202 24.12 16.08 -3.06
C VAL A 202 24.24 17.30 -2.17
N ASP A 203 23.45 17.40 -1.11
CA ASP A 203 23.66 18.43 -0.10
C ASP A 203 23.60 17.82 1.29
N GLY A 204 24.76 17.82 1.93
CA GLY A 204 24.94 17.44 3.32
C GLY A 204 24.23 18.41 4.25
N ALA A 205 22.95 18.20 4.47
CA ALA A 205 22.26 18.72 5.64
C ALA A 205 22.29 17.64 6.74
N ASN A 206 23.08 17.93 7.78
CA ASN A 206 23.00 17.28 9.08
C ASN A 206 21.56 17.42 9.63
N ASP A 207 20.70 16.47 9.33
CA ASP A 207 19.53 16.19 10.17
C ASP A 207 20.02 15.32 11.33
N THR A 208 20.51 15.97 12.38
CA THR A 208 20.57 15.38 13.72
C THR A 208 19.16 14.97 14.12
N ASP A 209 18.89 13.67 14.02
CA ASP A 209 17.70 13.01 14.54
C ASP A 209 17.70 13.13 16.08
N PRO A 210 16.71 13.77 16.74
CA PRO A 210 16.67 13.86 18.21
C PRO A 210 16.15 12.57 18.88
N PHE A 211 16.02 11.46 18.14
CA PHE A 211 15.63 10.17 18.68
C PHE A 211 16.68 9.08 18.39
N ILE A 212 17.87 9.25 18.98
CA ILE A 212 18.77 8.15 19.35
C ILE A 212 19.12 8.30 20.82
#